data_AF-A0A1Y2H1Y6-F1
#
_entry.id   AF-A0A1Y2H1Y6-F1
#
_cell.length_a   1.000
_cell.length_b   1.000
_cell.length_c   1.000
_cell.angle_alpha   90.00
_cell.angle_beta   90.00
_cell.angle_gamma   90.00
#
_symmetry.space_group_name_H-M   'P 1'
#
loop_
_entity.id
_entity.type
_entity.pdbx_description
1 polymer ?
#
loop_
_entity_poly.entity_id
_entity_poly.type
_entity_poly.pdbx_seq_one_letter_code
_entity_poly.pdbx_strand_id
1 'polypeptide(L)'
;MLLFINVPKQMIPIAGLGAQSAMLDAVVLANYLHHLTTNDSQDIERILNAYRNERYPHSRASVNKSASMAVVVRNSFAGSVVRWWLNHIPRWLWHILRAENGNCRPQISFLPLVEDRGYLISRL
;
A
#
# COMPACT_ATOMS: atom_id res chain seq x y z
N MET A 1 -10.23 -21.11 -12.46
CA MET A 1 -8.80 -20.74 -12.38
C MET A 1 -8.73 -19.25 -12.03
N LEU A 2 -8.83 -18.94 -10.73
CA LEU A 2 -8.96 -17.59 -10.18
C LEU A 2 -7.62 -16.84 -10.35
N LEU A 3 -7.59 -15.89 -11.27
CA LEU A 3 -6.44 -15.01 -11.52
C LEU A 3 -6.21 -14.08 -10.32
N PHE A 4 -5.54 -14.61 -9.30
CA PHE A 4 -4.57 -13.87 -8.48
C PHE A 4 -3.35 -13.37 -9.31
N ILE A 5 -3.39 -13.55 -10.65
CA ILE A 5 -2.24 -13.75 -11.54
C ILE A 5 -1.80 -12.49 -12.32
N ASN A 6 -2.56 -11.39 -12.37
CA ASN A 6 -2.14 -10.24 -13.20
C ASN A 6 -2.28 -8.86 -12.56
N VAL A 7 -2.03 -8.79 -11.25
CA VAL A 7 -1.60 -7.54 -10.60
C VAL A 7 -0.08 -7.62 -10.53
N PRO A 8 0.68 -6.62 -11.00
CA PRO A 8 2.13 -6.62 -10.89
C PRO A 8 2.52 -6.55 -9.41
N LYS A 9 2.82 -7.72 -8.84
CA LYS A 9 3.23 -7.90 -7.44
C LYS A 9 4.75 -8.06 -7.28
N GLN A 10 5.51 -8.06 -8.37
CA GLN A 10 6.97 -8.08 -8.32
C GLN A 10 7.47 -6.71 -7.88
N MET A 11 7.46 -6.49 -6.58
CA MET A 11 8.10 -5.36 -5.93
C MET A 11 9.50 -5.78 -5.49
N ILE A 12 10.45 -4.87 -5.61
CA ILE A 12 11.80 -5.09 -5.11
C ILE A 12 11.70 -5.20 -3.57
N PRO A 13 12.28 -6.23 -2.92
CA PRO A 13 12.07 -6.54 -1.49
C PRO A 13 12.71 -5.52 -0.51
N ILE A 14 13.08 -4.34 -1.00
CA ILE A 14 13.92 -3.36 -0.30
C ILE A 14 13.18 -2.54 0.77
N ALA A 15 11.87 -2.73 0.97
CA ALA A 15 11.11 -1.93 1.95
C ALA A 15 9.92 -2.65 2.63
N GLY A 16 9.82 -3.99 2.53
CA GLY A 16 8.68 -4.73 3.08
C GLY A 16 7.31 -4.39 2.47
N LEU A 17 7.28 -3.54 1.43
CA LEU A 17 6.07 -3.03 0.78
C LEU A 17 5.22 -4.14 0.16
N GLY A 18 5.83 -5.26 -0.24
CA GLY A 18 5.09 -6.42 -0.75
C GLY A 18 4.17 -7.04 0.31
N ALA A 19 4.68 -7.25 1.53
CA ALA A 19 3.89 -7.81 2.62
C ALA A 19 2.80 -6.85 3.08
N GLN A 20 3.15 -5.57 3.23
CA GLN A 20 2.16 -4.54 3.59
C GLN A 20 1.06 -4.42 2.52
N SER A 21 1.43 -4.36 1.24
CA SER A 21 0.46 -4.30 0.14
C SER A 21 -0.44 -5.54 0.10
N ALA A 22 0.11 -6.73 0.35
CA ALA A 22 -0.66 -7.97 0.42
C ALA A 22 -1.64 -7.99 1.60
N MET A 23 -1.24 -7.45 2.77
CA MET A 23 -2.16 -7.31 3.91
C MET A 23 -3.30 -6.35 3.60
N LEU A 24 -3.00 -5.21 2.98
CA LEU A 24 -4.03 -4.24 2.57
C LEU A 24 -4.95 -4.81 1.48
N ASP A 25 -4.40 -5.57 0.52
CA ASP A 25 -5.18 -6.32 -0.49
C ASP A 25 -6.16 -7.28 0.17
N ALA A 26 -5.69 -8.05 1.18
CA ALA A 26 -6.50 -9.01 1.89
C ALA A 26 -7.67 -8.34 2.64
N VAL A 27 -7.44 -7.19 3.27
CA VAL A 27 -8.49 -6.43 3.97
C VAL A 27 -9.56 -5.93 2.98
N VAL A 28 -9.13 -5.31 1.87
CA VAL A 28 -10.05 -4.79 0.87
C VAL A 28 -10.86 -5.93 0.24
N LEU A 29 -10.21 -7.05 -0.09
CA LEU A 29 -10.88 -8.23 -0.61
C LEU A 29 -11.88 -8.82 0.40
N ALA A 30 -11.53 -8.87 1.70
CA ALA A 30 -12.44 -9.33 2.74
C ALA A 30 -13.70 -8.46 2.84
N ASN A 31 -13.56 -7.13 2.73
CA ASN A 31 -14.72 -6.22 2.70
C ASN A 31 -15.61 -6.47 1.48
N TYR A 32 -15.01 -6.68 0.32
CA TYR A 32 -15.74 -7.00 -0.91
C TYR A 32 -16.47 -8.35 -0.83
N LEU A 33 -15.82 -9.37 -0.27
CA LEU A 33 -16.43 -10.68 -0.06
C LEU A 33 -17.54 -10.65 0.99
N HIS A 34 -17.41 -9.81 2.02
CA HIS A 34 -18.44 -9.67 3.05
C HIS A 34 -19.74 -9.05 2.49
N HIS A 35 -19.64 -8.14 1.53
CA HIS A 35 -20.80 -7.53 0.87
C HIS A 35 -21.42 -8.41 -0.23
N LEU A 36 -20.89 -9.61 -0.46
CA LEU A 36 -21.36 -10.51 -1.51
C LEU A 36 -22.63 -11.23 -1.03
N THR A 37 -23.78 -10.87 -1.60
CA THR A 37 -25.11 -11.40 -1.19
C THR A 37 -25.45 -12.74 -1.84
N THR A 38 -24.82 -13.06 -2.96
CA THR A 38 -25.21 -14.14 -3.87
C THR A 38 -23.98 -14.86 -4.40
N ASN A 39 -23.96 -16.20 -4.35
CA ASN A 39 -22.85 -17.02 -4.86
C ASN A 39 -22.87 -17.17 -6.40
N ASP A 40 -23.49 -16.23 -7.10
CA ASP A 40 -23.52 -16.25 -8.56
C ASP A 40 -22.14 -15.91 -9.11
N SER A 41 -21.74 -16.60 -10.19
CA SER A 41 -20.43 -16.41 -10.80
C SER A 41 -20.28 -14.99 -11.37
N GLN A 42 -21.36 -14.39 -11.86
CA GLN A 42 -21.35 -13.03 -12.41
C GLN A 42 -21.09 -11.98 -11.33
N ASP A 43 -21.68 -12.15 -10.15
CA ASP A 43 -21.48 -11.24 -9.01
C ASP A 43 -20.04 -11.31 -8.48
N ILE A 44 -19.48 -12.53 -8.41
CA ILE A 44 -18.08 -12.74 -8.03
C ILE A 44 -17.14 -12.05 -9.03
N GLU A 45 -17.36 -12.21 -10.34
CA GLU A 45 -16.53 -11.56 -11.36
C GLU A 45 -16.63 -10.04 -11.31
N ARG A 46 -17.85 -9.51 -11.09
CA ARG A 46 -18.08 -8.07 -10.95
C ARG A 46 -17.29 -7.49 -9.77
N ILE A 47 -17.34 -8.15 -8.62
CA ILE A 47 -16.65 -7.72 -7.40
C ILE A 47 -15.12 -7.82 -7.57
N LEU A 48 -14.62 -8.91 -8.18
CA LEU A 48 -13.19 -9.05 -8.47
C LEU A 48 -12.68 -7.98 -9.46
N ASN A 49 -13.49 -7.60 -10.44
CA ASN A 49 -13.15 -6.51 -11.35
C ASN A 49 -13.14 -5.14 -10.66
N ALA A 50 -14.11 -4.88 -9.76
CA ALA A 50 -14.13 -3.67 -8.96
C ALA A 50 -12.89 -3.56 -8.05
N TYR A 51 -12.56 -4.65 -7.34
CA TYR A 51 -11.34 -4.78 -6.55
C TYR A 51 -10.08 -4.49 -7.38
N ARG A 52 -9.99 -5.06 -8.58
CA ARG A 52 -8.85 -4.85 -9.48
C ARG A 52 -8.72 -3.39 -9.88
N ASN A 53 -9.81 -2.74 -10.26
CA ASN A 53 -9.81 -1.34 -10.70
C ASN A 53 -9.35 -0.39 -9.58
N GLU A 54 -9.72 -0.68 -8.34
CA GLU A 54 -9.31 0.09 -7.17
C GLU A 54 -7.83 -0.13 -6.82
N ARG A 55 -7.36 -1.39 -6.81
CA ARG A 55 -6.01 -1.73 -6.33
C ARG A 55 -4.91 -1.62 -7.39
N TYR A 56 -5.24 -1.71 -8.67
CA TYR A 56 -4.26 -1.59 -9.76
C TYR A 56 -3.41 -0.31 -9.70
N PRO A 57 -3.97 0.91 -9.56
CA PRO A 57 -3.15 2.12 -9.45
C PRO A 57 -2.25 2.11 -8.21
N HIS A 58 -2.75 1.61 -7.08
CA HIS A 58 -2.00 1.51 -5.82
C HIS A 58 -0.81 0.54 -5.93
N SER A 59 -1.02 -0.62 -6.56
CA SER A 59 0.05 -1.60 -6.80
C SER A 59 1.11 -1.03 -7.73
N ARG A 60 0.71 -0.33 -8.81
CA ARG A 60 1.64 0.32 -9.74
C ARG A 60 2.47 1.42 -9.07
N ALA A 61 1.83 2.26 -8.26
CA ALA A 61 2.52 3.28 -7.47
C ALA A 61 3.54 2.65 -6.51
N SER A 62 3.19 1.55 -5.86
CA SER A 62 4.07 0.82 -4.94
C SER A 62 5.27 0.18 -5.64
N VAL A 63 5.06 -0.41 -6.83
CA VAL A 63 6.16 -0.92 -7.68
C VAL A 63 7.11 0.21 -8.08
N ASN A 64 6.59 1.33 -8.57
CA ASN A 64 7.41 2.49 -8.94
C ASN A 64 8.20 3.02 -7.73
N LYS A 65 7.56 3.13 -6.57
CA LYS A 65 8.22 3.56 -5.33
C LYS A 65 9.33 2.60 -4.90
N SER A 66 9.11 1.29 -5.04
CA SER A 66 10.13 0.28 -4.75
C SER A 66 11.34 0.39 -5.69
N ALA A 67 11.11 0.71 -6.97
CA ALA A 67 12.17 0.96 -7.94
C ALA A 67 12.98 2.22 -7.61
N SER A 68 12.32 3.31 -7.23
CA SER A 68 12.99 4.53 -6.76
C SER A 68 13.82 4.28 -5.50
N MET A 69 13.32 3.47 -4.56
CA MET A 69 14.06 3.13 -3.34
C MET A 69 15.28 2.25 -3.64
N ALA A 70 15.24 1.41 -4.67
CA ALA A 70 16.40 0.62 -5.09
C ALA A 70 17.59 1.49 -5.52
N VAL A 71 17.35 2.70 -6.05
CA VAL A 71 18.42 3.67 -6.37
C VAL A 71 19.13 4.16 -5.10
N VAL A 72 18.40 4.32 -4.00
CA VAL A 72 18.95 4.72 -2.69
C VAL A 72 19.83 3.61 -2.11
N VAL A 73 19.39 2.35 -2.25
CA VAL A 73 20.14 1.19 -1.73
C VAL A 73 21.34 0.84 -2.59
N ARG A 74 21.29 1.07 -3.90
CA ARG A 74 22.45 0.84 -4.78
C ARG A 74 23.62 1.75 -4.36
N ASN A 75 24.81 1.17 -4.17
CA ASN A 75 26.04 1.92 -3.94
C ASN A 75 26.47 2.64 -5.22
N SER A 76 25.83 3.77 -5.47
CA SER A 76 26.13 4.69 -6.56
C SER A 76 26.34 6.08 -5.97
N PHE A 77 27.08 6.94 -6.67
CA PHE A 77 27.30 8.32 -6.24
C PHE A 77 25.96 9.04 -5.95
N ALA A 78 24.96 8.84 -6.83
CA ALA A 78 23.61 9.34 -6.62
C ALA A 78 22.95 8.78 -5.35
N GLY A 79 23.09 7.47 -5.09
CA GLY A 79 22.60 6.84 -3.86
C GLY A 79 23.26 7.38 -2.59
N SER A 80 24.55 7.70 -2.63
CA SER A 80 25.28 8.31 -1.50
C SER A 80 24.79 9.73 -1.21
N VAL A 81 24.51 10.53 -2.24
CA VAL A 81 23.94 11.89 -2.07
C VAL A 81 22.54 11.81 -1.45
N VAL A 82 21.69 10.89 -1.93
CA VAL A 82 20.33 10.72 -1.38
C VAL A 82 20.38 10.24 0.08
N ARG A 83 21.26 9.29 0.43
CA ARG A 83 21.43 8.86 1.83
C ARG A 83 21.94 9.99 2.73
N TRP A 84 22.91 10.77 2.25
CA TRP A 84 23.42 11.91 3.00
C TRP A 84 22.31 12.94 3.25
N TRP A 85 21.48 13.22 2.25
CA TRP A 85 20.32 14.09 2.39
C TRP A 85 19.31 13.53 3.39
N LEU A 86 18.91 12.25 3.26
CA LEU A 86 17.99 11.57 4.18
C LEU A 86 18.46 11.63 5.65
N ASN A 87 19.76 11.51 5.89
CA ASN A 87 20.35 11.61 7.23
C ASN A 87 20.30 13.02 7.82
N HIS A 88 20.23 14.05 6.98
CA HIS A 88 20.18 15.46 7.41
C HIS A 88 18.77 16.07 7.30
N ILE A 89 17.73 15.27 7.02
CA ILE A 89 16.35 15.76 6.97
C ILE A 89 15.91 16.25 8.36
N PRO A 90 15.37 17.49 8.46
CA PRO A 90 14.85 18.01 9.72
C PRO A 90 13.58 17.26 10.14
N ARG A 91 13.36 17.11 11.47
CA ARG A 91 12.28 16.26 12.02
C ARG A 91 10.88 16.62 11.52
N TRP A 92 10.57 17.90 11.33
CA TRP A 92 9.27 18.33 10.82
C TRP A 92 8.98 17.76 9.42
N LEU A 93 9.99 17.68 8.56
CA LEU A 93 9.85 17.13 7.21
C LEU A 93 9.70 15.61 7.26
N TRP A 94 10.40 14.94 8.19
CA TRP A 94 10.16 13.52 8.47
C TRP A 94 8.72 13.23 8.89
N HIS A 95 8.08 14.13 9.66
CA HIS A 95 6.67 13.96 10.04
C HIS A 95 5.74 14.08 8.84
N ILE A 96 5.96 15.07 7.96
CA ILE A 96 5.15 15.25 6.74
C ILE A 96 5.28 14.02 5.82
N LEU A 97 6.52 13.57 5.56
CA LEU A 97 6.78 12.41 4.70
C LEU A 97 6.21 11.10 5.26
N ARG A 98 6.08 10.97 6.59
CA ARG A 98 5.48 9.79 7.23
C ARG A 98 3.96 9.87 7.32
N ALA A 99 3.39 11.06 7.50
CA ALA A 99 1.94 11.26 7.57
C ALA A 99 1.26 10.75 6.29
N GLU A 100 1.84 11.06 5.13
CA GLU A 100 1.29 10.61 3.84
C GLU A 100 1.25 9.09 3.70
N ASN A 101 2.22 8.36 4.29
CA ASN A 101 2.22 6.90 4.29
C ASN A 101 1.20 6.29 5.28
N GLY A 102 0.67 7.08 6.20
CA GLY A 102 -0.30 6.64 7.21
C GLY A 102 -1.76 6.80 6.81
N ASN A 103 -2.07 7.72 5.88
CA ASN A 103 -3.44 8.19 5.64
C ASN A 103 -4.38 7.16 5.01
N CYS A 104 -3.87 6.15 4.30
CA CYS A 104 -4.70 5.13 3.65
C CYS A 104 -4.41 3.73 4.21
N ARG A 105 -5.04 3.40 5.33
CA ARG A 105 -5.08 2.05 5.91
C ARG A 105 -6.52 1.52 5.85
N PRO A 106 -6.91 0.77 4.79
CA PRO A 106 -8.21 0.12 4.79
C PRO A 106 -8.37 -0.72 6.05
N GLN A 107 -9.49 -0.52 6.75
CA GLN A 107 -9.91 -1.34 7.88
C GLN A 107 -11.01 -2.29 7.43
N ILE A 108 -11.18 -3.35 8.21
CA ILE A 108 -12.23 -4.33 7.96
C ILE A 108 -13.58 -3.71 8.36
N SER A 109 -14.52 -3.62 7.42
CA SER A 109 -15.79 -2.89 7.61
C SER A 109 -16.75 -3.54 8.60
N PHE A 110 -16.60 -4.85 8.84
CA PHE A 110 -17.45 -5.62 9.76
C PHE A 110 -16.90 -5.74 11.19
N LEU A 111 -15.73 -5.15 11.47
CA LEU A 111 -15.15 -5.08 12.81
C LEU A 111 -15.30 -3.66 13.39
N PRO A 112 -15.34 -3.51 14.73
CA PRO A 112 -15.31 -2.19 15.34
C PRO A 112 -14.03 -1.46 14.93
N LEU A 113 -14.16 -0.16 14.63
CA LEU A 113 -13.04 0.69 14.27
C LEU A 113 -11.98 0.67 15.37
N VAL A 114 -10.72 0.48 14.98
CA VAL A 114 -9.60 0.53 15.90
C VAL A 114 -9.36 1.98 16.30
N GLU A 115 -9.40 2.27 17.60
CA GLU A 115 -9.03 3.58 18.13
C GLU A 115 -7.60 3.94 17.73
N ASP A 116 -7.42 5.13 17.14
CA ASP A 116 -6.10 5.61 16.80
C ASP A 116 -5.35 6.03 18.08
N ARG A 117 -4.36 5.22 18.47
CA ARG A 117 -3.50 5.49 19.64
C ARG A 117 -2.27 6.33 19.28
N GLY A 118 -2.17 6.81 18.05
CA GLY A 118 -1.06 7.62 17.56
C GLY A 118 -1.23 9.10 17.84
N TYR A 119 -0.12 9.79 18.17
CA TYR A 119 -0.04 11.27 18.28
C TYR A 119 0.22 11.95 16.93
N LEU A 120 -0.04 11.30 15.79
CA LEU A 120 0.16 11.94 14.50
C LEU A 120 -0.93 13.00 14.36
N ILE A 121 -0.52 14.26 14.50
CA ILE A 121 -1.36 15.45 14.45
C ILE A 121 -2.18 15.42 13.15
N SER A 122 -3.42 14.94 13.24
CA SER A 122 -4.45 15.09 12.21
C SER A 122 -4.99 16.52 12.30
N ARG A 123 -4.16 17.48 11.92
CA ARG A 123 -4.61 18.82 11.53
C ARG A 123 -4.05 19.08 10.15
N LEU A 124 -4.86 18.80 9.14
CA LEU A 124 -5.35 19.73 8.11
C LEU A 124 -6.31 18.97 7.19
#